data_AF-A0A2Z5FPG3-F1
#
_entry.id   AF-A0A2Z5FPG3-F1
#
_cell.length_a   1.000
_cell.length_b   1.000
_cell.length_c   1.000
_cell.angle_alpha   90.00
_cell.angle_beta   90.00
_cell.angle_gamma   90.00
#
_symmetry.space_group_name_H-M   'P 1'
#
loop_
_entity.id
_entity.type
_entity.pdbx_description
1 polymer ?
#
loop_
_entity_poly.entity_id
_entity_poly.type
_entity_poly.pdbx_seq_one_letter_code
_entity_poly.pdbx_strand_id
1 'polypeptide(L)'
;YGVPNPLELDEYGMPKYFEWFNGDIAVSALIVGEVCEQPSHWGSHSTLSEWMKSQKIPGISGIDTRALTKKLREHGTLLGRIVYQRPENPKLYAFNDPNTRNLVAECSIKKPRVFNPEGSPRICAIDCGLKLNQIKCLVSRGARVELVPWNEPLDESKFDGLFISNGPGDPDYCKETIQQIQKVLENGRKPIFGICLGHQLLAIAIGCKTYKMKYGN
;
A
#
# COMPACT_ATOMS: atom_id res chain seq x y z
N TYR A 1 22.05 -5.02 -3.14
CA TYR A 1 21.21 -4.91 -4.35
C TYR A 1 21.12 -3.49 -4.89
N GLY A 2 21.11 -2.45 -4.05
CA GLY A 2 20.94 -1.08 -4.53
C GLY A 2 19.49 -0.80 -4.92
N VAL A 3 19.23 0.40 -5.44
CA VAL A 3 17.90 0.83 -5.91
C VAL A 3 17.90 0.82 -7.44
N PRO A 4 16.92 0.13 -8.07
CA PRO A 4 16.84 0.06 -9.52
C PRO A 4 16.34 1.37 -10.14
N ASN A 5 16.49 1.49 -11.46
CA ASN A 5 16.06 2.68 -12.19
C ASN A 5 14.53 2.86 -12.09
N PRO A 6 14.03 3.97 -11.53
CA PRO A 6 12.59 4.22 -11.40
C PRO A 6 11.89 4.56 -12.72
N LEU A 7 12.66 4.89 -13.76
CA LEU A 7 12.14 5.27 -15.08
C LEU A 7 11.92 4.07 -16.02
N GLU A 8 12.40 2.87 -15.65
CA GLU A 8 12.15 1.68 -16.45
C GLU A 8 10.70 1.23 -16.30
N LEU A 9 10.00 1.19 -17.44
CA LEU A 9 8.61 0.75 -17.53
C LEU A 9 8.51 -0.67 -18.11
N ASP A 10 7.45 -1.38 -17.77
CA ASP A 10 7.06 -2.62 -18.41
C ASP A 10 6.28 -2.37 -19.72
N GLU A 11 5.89 -3.45 -20.38
CA GLU A 11 5.12 -3.43 -21.65
C GLU A 11 3.74 -2.75 -21.53
N TYR A 12 3.25 -2.53 -20.31
CA TYR A 12 1.98 -1.88 -20.01
C TYR A 12 2.18 -0.45 -19.47
N GLY A 13 3.40 0.09 -19.54
CA GLY A 13 3.72 1.45 -19.12
C GLY A 13 3.76 1.65 -17.59
N MET A 14 3.83 0.57 -16.81
CA MET A 14 3.97 0.64 -15.35
C MET A 14 5.45 0.50 -14.94
N PRO A 15 5.90 1.13 -13.83
CA PRO A 15 7.26 0.96 -13.33
C PRO A 15 7.63 -0.51 -13.15
N LYS A 16 8.70 -0.95 -13.80
CA LYS A 16 9.09 -2.37 -13.87
C LYS A 16 9.46 -2.94 -12.51
N TYR A 17 10.25 -2.19 -11.73
CA TYR A 17 10.84 -2.63 -10.47
C TYR A 17 10.20 -2.03 -9.21
N PHE A 18 9.18 -1.18 -9.36
CA PHE A 18 8.53 -0.49 -8.25
C PHE A 18 7.05 -0.87 -8.14
N GLU A 19 6.55 -0.83 -6.92
CA GLU A 19 5.15 -1.13 -6.58
C GLU A 19 4.25 0.12 -6.54
N TRP A 20 4.80 1.30 -6.84
CA TRP A 20 4.11 2.58 -6.88
C TRP A 20 4.44 3.31 -8.19
N PHE A 21 3.50 4.13 -8.68
CA PHE A 21 3.58 4.75 -10.01
C PHE A 21 4.82 5.64 -10.22
N ASN A 22 5.32 6.32 -9.18
CA ASN A 22 6.50 7.18 -9.31
C ASN A 22 7.73 6.63 -8.56
N GLY A 23 7.70 5.37 -8.13
CA GLY A 23 8.76 4.80 -7.30
C GLY A 23 8.87 5.45 -5.93
N ASP A 24 7.75 5.96 -5.40
CA ASP A 24 7.66 6.62 -4.10
C ASP A 24 7.89 5.62 -2.94
N ILE A 25 8.53 6.09 -1.89
CA ILE A 25 8.73 5.38 -0.63
C ILE A 25 7.52 5.63 0.26
N ALA A 26 6.76 4.58 0.54
CA ALA A 26 5.56 4.69 1.37
C ALA A 26 5.83 4.73 2.89
N VAL A 27 7.02 4.29 3.34
CA VAL A 27 7.36 4.28 4.76
C VAL A 27 7.74 5.68 5.25
N SER A 28 7.28 6.05 6.45
CA SER A 28 7.64 7.35 7.05
C SER A 28 9.11 7.43 7.48
N ALA A 29 9.73 6.29 7.78
CA ALA A 29 11.13 6.17 8.16
C ALA A 29 11.62 4.73 8.01
N LEU A 30 12.94 4.55 7.93
CA LEU A 30 13.58 3.23 7.91
C LEU A 30 14.57 3.07 9.07
N ILE A 31 14.51 1.93 9.77
CA ILE A 31 15.43 1.55 10.85
C ILE A 31 16.12 0.26 10.44
N VAL A 32 17.45 0.25 10.38
CA VAL A 32 18.23 -0.93 10.01
C VAL A 32 19.39 -1.17 10.97
N GLY A 33 19.88 -2.42 11.01
CA GLY A 33 21.11 -2.76 11.71
C GLY A 33 22.34 -2.23 10.98
N GLU A 34 22.40 -2.46 9.67
CA GLU A 34 23.54 -2.07 8.82
C GLU A 34 23.03 -1.55 7.48
N VAL A 35 23.76 -0.59 6.89
CA VAL A 35 23.50 -0.05 5.56
C VAL A 35 24.64 -0.45 4.64
N CYS A 36 24.31 -1.01 3.48
CA CYS A 36 25.27 -1.27 2.41
C CYS A 36 25.55 0.02 1.64
N GLU A 37 26.74 0.59 1.79
CA GLU A 37 27.15 1.82 1.11
C GLU A 37 27.55 1.60 -0.35
N GLN A 38 28.00 0.38 -0.69
CA GLN A 38 28.48 0.02 -2.03
C GLN A 38 27.71 -1.20 -2.56
N PRO A 39 26.46 -1.01 -3.01
CA PRO A 39 25.69 -2.11 -3.58
C PRO A 39 26.32 -2.57 -4.91
N SER A 40 26.54 -3.88 -5.05
CA SER A 40 26.99 -4.50 -6.30
C SER A 40 25.89 -5.40 -6.87
N HIS A 41 25.20 -4.90 -7.89
CA HIS A 41 24.15 -5.63 -8.60
C HIS A 41 23.94 -5.00 -9.99
N TRP A 42 23.69 -5.81 -11.01
CA TRP A 42 23.54 -5.34 -12.40
C TRP A 42 22.42 -4.31 -12.59
N GLY A 43 21.35 -4.42 -11.79
CA GLY A 43 20.23 -3.48 -11.80
C GLY A 43 20.36 -2.34 -10.78
N SER A 44 21.52 -2.13 -10.16
CA SER A 44 21.72 -1.04 -9.20
C SER A 44 21.93 0.29 -9.94
N HIS A 45 21.02 1.25 -9.74
CA HIS A 45 21.11 2.59 -10.30
C HIS A 45 21.57 3.63 -9.26
N SER A 46 21.12 3.51 -8.01
CA SER A 46 21.54 4.36 -6.89
C SER A 46 21.62 3.59 -5.58
N THR A 47 22.25 4.19 -4.57
CA THR A 47 22.27 3.62 -3.22
C THR A 47 20.92 3.84 -2.52
N LEU A 48 20.63 3.00 -1.51
CA LEU A 48 19.45 3.18 -0.65
C LEU A 48 19.43 4.58 -0.01
N SER A 49 20.59 5.05 0.45
CA SER A 49 20.73 6.36 1.10
C SER A 49 20.45 7.52 0.15
N GLU A 50 20.90 7.46 -1.11
CA GLU A 50 20.60 8.48 -2.11
C GLU A 50 19.12 8.52 -2.46
N TRP A 51 18.50 7.35 -2.65
CA TRP A 51 17.07 7.26 -2.93
C TRP A 51 16.23 7.84 -1.79
N MET A 52 16.52 7.45 -0.55
CA MET A 52 15.84 8.00 0.63
C MET A 52 16.04 9.52 0.79
N LYS A 53 17.26 10.04 0.55
CA LYS A 53 17.54 11.48 0.55
C LYS A 53 16.73 12.22 -0.52
N SER A 54 16.63 11.67 -1.72
CA SER A 54 15.88 12.28 -2.84
C SER A 54 14.39 12.47 -2.52
N GLN A 55 13.81 11.56 -1.73
CA GLN A 55 12.41 11.59 -1.32
C GLN A 55 12.20 12.13 0.11
N LYS A 56 13.25 12.66 0.74
CA LYS A 56 13.22 13.25 2.09
C LYS A 56 12.71 12.27 3.16
N ILE A 57 13.04 10.99 3.03
CA ILE A 57 12.68 9.97 4.01
C ILE A 57 13.82 9.78 5.02
N PRO A 58 13.57 9.95 6.33
CA PRO A 58 14.57 9.74 7.36
C PRO A 58 14.92 8.25 7.53
N GLY A 59 16.18 7.98 7.83
CA GLY A 59 16.67 6.65 8.14
C GLY A 59 17.69 6.67 9.28
N ILE A 60 17.78 5.56 10.02
CA ILE A 60 18.80 5.35 11.06
C ILE A 60 19.38 3.94 10.95
N SER A 61 20.70 3.84 11.04
CA SER A 61 21.46 2.59 11.01
C SER A 61 22.21 2.37 12.33
N GLY A 62 22.78 1.17 12.52
CA GLY A 62 23.51 0.83 13.75
C GLY A 62 22.60 0.50 14.93
N ILE A 63 21.32 0.22 14.68
CA ILE A 63 20.34 -0.11 15.72
C ILE A 63 20.22 -1.63 15.85
N ASP A 64 20.20 -2.14 17.08
CA ASP A 64 19.82 -3.54 17.34
C ASP A 64 18.33 -3.74 17.02
N THR A 65 18.05 -4.05 15.76
CA THR A 65 16.70 -4.31 15.26
C THR A 65 16.10 -5.56 15.90
N ARG A 66 16.91 -6.52 16.37
CA ARG A 66 16.42 -7.71 17.09
C ARG A 66 15.87 -7.32 18.46
N ALA A 67 16.55 -6.46 19.22
CA ALA A 67 16.03 -5.92 20.47
C ALA A 67 14.73 -5.12 20.24
N LEU A 68 14.68 -4.31 19.17
CA LEU A 68 13.48 -3.57 18.80
C LEU A 68 12.30 -4.50 18.46
N THR A 69 12.53 -5.54 17.64
CA THR A 69 11.50 -6.52 17.28
C THR A 69 10.99 -7.29 18.50
N LYS A 70 11.85 -7.67 19.45
CA LYS A 70 11.42 -8.30 20.71
C LYS A 70 10.48 -7.40 21.49
N LYS A 71 10.83 -6.12 21.65
CA LYS A 71 10.01 -5.12 22.33
C LYS A 71 8.63 -4.95 21.69
N LEU A 72 8.56 -4.90 20.35
CA LEU A 72 7.30 -4.84 19.61
C LEU A 72 6.46 -6.12 19.76
N ARG A 73 7.09 -7.30 19.81
CA ARG A 73 6.38 -8.57 20.03
C ARG A 73 5.76 -8.65 21.44
N GLU A 74 6.49 -8.19 22.44
CA GLU A 74 6.06 -8.23 23.84
C GLU A 74 4.94 -7.22 24.13
N HIS A 75 5.12 -5.96 23.70
CA HIS A 75 4.21 -4.85 24.00
C HIS A 75 3.19 -4.55 22.91
N GLY A 76 3.31 -5.18 21.73
CA GLY A 76 2.46 -4.93 20.58
C GLY A 76 2.89 -3.69 19.78
N THR A 77 1.92 -3.05 19.12
CA THR A 77 2.18 -1.86 18.30
C THR A 77 2.56 -0.67 19.18
N LEU A 78 3.77 -0.12 18.96
CA LEU A 78 4.28 1.05 19.66
C LEU A 78 4.44 2.22 18.71
N LEU A 79 4.10 3.43 19.17
CA LEU A 79 4.44 4.66 18.45
C LEU A 79 5.92 4.99 18.67
N GLY A 80 6.58 5.44 17.61
CA GLY A 80 8.00 5.77 17.62
C GLY A 80 8.31 7.04 16.83
N ARG A 81 9.45 7.65 17.11
CA ARG A 81 9.96 8.82 16.40
C ARG A 81 11.48 8.74 16.30
N ILE A 82 12.02 9.09 15.13
CA ILE A 82 13.45 9.34 14.94
C ILE A 82 13.70 10.83 15.20
N VAL A 83 14.69 11.12 16.04
CA VAL A 83 15.12 12.49 16.35
C VAL A 83 16.61 12.61 16.08
N TYR A 84 17.04 13.75 15.52
CA TYR A 84 18.44 13.98 15.18
C TYR A 84 19.30 14.26 16.42
N GLN A 85 18.72 14.93 17.40
CA GLN A 85 19.36 15.20 18.68
C GLN A 85 18.45 14.74 19.82
N ARG A 86 19.08 14.33 20.92
CA ARG A 86 18.35 13.94 22.12
C ARG A 86 17.62 15.18 22.66
N PRO A 87 16.29 15.16 22.77
CA PRO A 87 15.56 16.28 23.35
C PRO A 87 15.89 16.43 24.83
N GLU A 88 15.94 17.67 25.32
CA GLU A 88 16.07 17.96 26.76
C GLU A 88 14.87 17.41 27.54
N ASN A 89 13.66 17.53 26.98
CA ASN A 89 12.45 16.96 27.56
C ASN A 89 11.69 16.09 26.53
N PRO A 90 11.94 14.77 26.48
CA PRO A 90 11.26 13.84 25.57
C PRO A 90 9.74 13.83 25.72
N LYS A 91 9.19 14.21 26.88
CA LYS A 91 7.74 14.21 27.15
C LYS A 91 6.99 15.30 26.39
N LEU A 92 7.69 16.31 25.86
CA LEU A 92 7.07 17.37 25.06
C LEU A 92 6.73 16.90 23.64
N TYR A 93 7.26 15.75 23.20
CA TYR A 93 6.91 15.20 21.91
C TYR A 93 5.57 14.47 21.98
N ALA A 94 4.56 15.08 21.38
CA ALA A 94 3.30 14.39 21.09
C ALA A 94 3.54 13.31 20.02
N PHE A 95 3.15 12.07 20.33
CA PHE A 95 3.07 10.99 19.35
C PHE A 95 1.72 11.06 18.65
N ASN A 96 1.74 11.13 17.32
CA ASN A 96 0.53 11.08 16.51
C ASN A 96 0.32 9.65 16.04
N ASP A 97 -0.82 9.05 16.37
CA ASP A 97 -1.16 7.73 15.85
C ASP A 97 -1.65 7.86 14.39
N PRO A 98 -0.91 7.33 13.40
CA PRO A 98 -1.32 7.41 12.00
C PRO A 98 -2.64 6.68 11.73
N ASN A 99 -3.04 5.72 12.58
CA ASN A 99 -4.28 4.95 12.41
C ASN A 99 -5.56 5.76 12.68
N THR A 100 -5.42 6.99 13.19
CA THR A 100 -6.57 7.90 13.41
C THR A 100 -7.01 8.62 12.14
N ARG A 101 -6.24 8.50 11.04
CA ARG A 101 -6.48 9.14 9.75
C ARG A 101 -6.95 8.12 8.72
N ASN A 102 -7.67 8.58 7.71
CA ASN A 102 -8.01 7.76 6.54
C ASN A 102 -6.80 7.62 5.61
N LEU A 103 -5.92 6.66 5.92
CA LEU A 103 -4.70 6.40 5.14
C LEU A 103 -5.02 5.92 3.71
N VAL A 104 -6.16 5.26 3.51
CA VAL A 104 -6.62 4.85 2.18
C VAL A 104 -6.86 6.05 1.28
N ALA A 105 -7.53 7.10 1.79
CA ALA A 105 -7.75 8.33 1.04
C ALA A 105 -6.44 9.07 0.70
N GLU A 106 -5.43 8.98 1.56
CA GLU A 106 -4.10 9.57 1.32
C GLU A 106 -3.38 8.84 0.18
N CYS A 107 -3.46 7.51 0.11
CA CYS A 107 -2.71 6.69 -0.85
C CYS A 107 -3.42 6.43 -2.18
N SER A 108 -4.75 6.48 -2.21
CA SER A 108 -5.55 6.16 -3.40
C SER A 108 -5.33 7.17 -4.55
N ILE A 109 -5.36 6.68 -5.78
CA ILE A 109 -5.36 7.51 -7.00
C ILE A 109 -6.49 8.54 -6.98
N LYS A 110 -6.25 9.67 -7.66
CA LYS A 110 -7.22 10.77 -7.73
C LYS A 110 -8.08 10.77 -9.00
N LYS A 111 -7.67 10.03 -10.03
CA LYS A 111 -8.37 9.92 -11.30
C LYS A 111 -8.28 8.49 -11.81
N PRO A 112 -9.38 7.92 -12.34
CA PRO A 112 -9.36 6.58 -12.92
C PRO A 112 -8.28 6.39 -13.98
N ARG A 113 -7.77 5.17 -14.08
CA ARG A 113 -6.77 4.75 -15.09
C ARG A 113 -7.16 3.41 -15.68
N VAL A 114 -7.00 3.27 -16.99
CA VAL A 114 -7.27 2.02 -17.71
C VAL A 114 -5.96 1.38 -18.15
N PHE A 115 -5.82 0.09 -17.89
CA PHE A 115 -4.70 -0.75 -18.31
C PHE A 115 -5.22 -1.86 -19.22
N ASN A 116 -4.46 -2.15 -20.28
CA ASN A 116 -4.81 -3.15 -21.29
C ASN A 116 -6.23 -2.93 -21.87
N PRO A 117 -6.48 -1.80 -22.56
CA PRO A 117 -7.82 -1.37 -22.95
C PRO A 117 -8.58 -2.37 -23.83
N GLU A 118 -7.87 -3.18 -24.63
CA GLU A 118 -8.43 -4.23 -25.50
C GLU A 118 -8.58 -5.58 -24.79
N GLY A 119 -8.21 -5.64 -23.51
CA GLY A 119 -8.23 -6.86 -22.71
C GLY A 119 -9.64 -7.35 -22.35
N SER A 120 -9.71 -8.61 -21.93
CA SER A 120 -10.90 -9.26 -21.41
C SER A 120 -10.51 -10.33 -20.38
N PRO A 121 -11.27 -10.48 -19.27
CA PRO A 121 -12.50 -9.75 -18.90
C PRO A 121 -12.23 -8.30 -18.46
N ARG A 122 -13.28 -7.48 -18.33
CA ARG A 122 -13.20 -6.13 -17.76
C ARG A 122 -13.25 -6.21 -16.25
N ILE A 123 -12.20 -5.75 -15.58
CA ILE A 123 -12.10 -5.75 -14.12
C ILE A 123 -12.09 -4.31 -13.62
N CYS A 124 -13.04 -3.96 -12.76
CA CYS A 124 -12.97 -2.73 -11.98
C CYS A 124 -12.10 -3.01 -10.75
N ALA A 125 -11.02 -2.25 -10.56
CA ALA A 125 -10.12 -2.36 -9.43
C ALA A 125 -10.24 -1.13 -8.54
N ILE A 126 -10.67 -1.29 -7.29
CA ILE A 126 -10.71 -0.20 -6.31
C ILE A 126 -9.31 -0.04 -5.71
N ASP A 127 -8.72 1.15 -5.85
CA ASP A 127 -7.43 1.48 -5.27
C ASP A 127 -7.56 1.90 -3.80
N CYS A 128 -7.26 1.00 -2.89
CA CYS A 128 -7.17 1.29 -1.46
C CYS A 128 -5.73 1.60 -0.97
N GLY A 129 -4.77 1.85 -1.87
CA GLY A 129 -3.32 1.84 -1.57
C GLY A 129 -2.62 0.65 -2.22
N LEU A 130 -3.03 0.35 -3.44
CA LEU A 130 -2.66 -0.78 -4.28
C LEU A 130 -1.15 -0.88 -4.51
N LYS A 131 -0.62 -2.10 -4.44
CA LYS A 131 0.67 -2.47 -5.04
C LYS A 131 0.49 -2.78 -6.52
N LEU A 132 1.27 -2.12 -7.39
CA LEU A 132 1.13 -2.24 -8.85
C LEU A 132 1.22 -3.67 -9.38
N ASN A 133 1.95 -4.56 -8.71
CA ASN A 133 2.05 -5.95 -9.14
C ASN A 133 0.69 -6.69 -9.18
N GLN A 134 -0.32 -6.24 -8.40
CA GLN A 134 -1.68 -6.77 -8.51
C GLN A 134 -2.29 -6.47 -9.88
N ILE A 135 -2.08 -5.27 -10.41
CA ILE A 135 -2.55 -4.89 -11.76
C ILE A 135 -1.75 -5.60 -12.83
N LYS A 136 -0.41 -5.66 -12.70
CA LYS A 136 0.45 -6.44 -13.61
C LYS A 136 0.00 -7.89 -13.72
N CYS A 137 -0.36 -8.53 -12.60
CA CYS A 137 -0.87 -9.89 -12.58
C CYS A 137 -2.21 -10.05 -13.31
N LEU A 138 -3.13 -9.10 -13.17
CA LEU A 138 -4.42 -9.16 -13.86
C LEU A 138 -4.25 -8.93 -15.36
N VAL A 139 -3.48 -7.90 -15.73
CA VAL A 139 -3.24 -7.51 -17.12
C VAL A 139 -2.46 -8.58 -17.89
N SER A 140 -1.42 -9.18 -17.30
CA SER A 140 -0.67 -10.31 -17.90
C SER A 140 -1.52 -11.56 -18.14
N ARG A 141 -2.69 -11.67 -17.50
CA ARG A 141 -3.68 -12.72 -17.74
C ARG A 141 -4.73 -12.32 -18.79
N GLY A 142 -4.51 -11.21 -19.49
CA GLY A 142 -5.35 -10.72 -20.57
C GLY A 142 -6.47 -9.76 -20.14
N ALA A 143 -6.67 -9.51 -18.83
CA ALA A 143 -7.76 -8.67 -18.38
C ALA A 143 -7.56 -7.18 -18.73
N ARG A 144 -8.66 -6.49 -19.04
CA ARG A 144 -8.72 -5.02 -19.05
C ARG A 144 -8.97 -4.56 -17.63
N VAL A 145 -8.10 -3.74 -17.06
CA VAL A 145 -8.25 -3.27 -15.68
C VAL A 145 -8.54 -1.78 -15.66
N GLU A 146 -9.66 -1.40 -15.06
CA GLU A 146 -10.01 -0.02 -14.75
C GLU A 146 -9.78 0.23 -13.27
N LEU A 147 -8.67 0.88 -12.95
CA LEU A 147 -8.31 1.29 -11.60
C LEU A 147 -9.06 2.57 -11.25
N VAL A 148 -9.85 2.54 -10.16
CA VAL A 148 -10.67 3.66 -9.70
C VAL A 148 -10.29 4.08 -8.27
N PRO A 149 -10.54 5.34 -7.88
CA PRO A 149 -10.36 5.79 -6.49
C PRO A 149 -11.14 4.95 -5.47
N TRP A 150 -10.67 4.95 -4.23
CA TRP A 150 -11.25 4.17 -3.12
C TRP A 150 -12.74 4.43 -2.87
N ASN A 151 -13.21 5.64 -3.21
CA ASN A 151 -14.58 6.11 -3.01
C ASN A 151 -15.39 6.27 -4.30
N GLU A 152 -14.92 5.68 -5.41
CA GLU A 152 -15.63 5.76 -6.69
C GLU A 152 -17.02 5.08 -6.61
N PRO A 153 -18.10 5.74 -7.06
CA PRO A 153 -19.38 5.07 -7.27
C PRO A 153 -19.27 3.99 -8.36
N LEU A 154 -19.61 2.75 -8.02
CA LEU A 154 -19.47 1.63 -8.96
C LEU A 154 -20.68 1.51 -9.89
N ASP A 155 -20.41 1.19 -11.15
CA ASP A 155 -21.41 0.87 -12.17
C ASP A 155 -21.16 -0.54 -12.72
N GLU A 156 -21.98 -1.50 -12.27
CA GLU A 156 -21.85 -2.93 -12.62
C GLU A 156 -22.07 -3.25 -14.10
N SER A 157 -22.60 -2.30 -14.89
CA SER A 157 -22.70 -2.47 -16.34
C SER A 157 -21.35 -2.36 -17.06
N LYS A 158 -20.37 -1.71 -16.42
CA LYS A 158 -19.06 -1.39 -17.02
C LYS A 158 -17.98 -2.44 -16.80
N PHE A 159 -18.18 -3.38 -15.88
CA PHE A 159 -17.20 -4.41 -15.56
C PHE A 159 -17.82 -5.80 -15.44
N ASP A 160 -16.99 -6.81 -15.62
CA ASP A 160 -17.34 -8.22 -15.54
C ASP A 160 -16.91 -8.84 -14.20
N GLY A 161 -15.94 -8.23 -13.50
CA GLY A 161 -15.55 -8.58 -12.12
C GLY A 161 -15.05 -7.38 -11.33
N LEU A 162 -15.11 -7.49 -10.00
CA LEU A 162 -14.65 -6.46 -9.06
C LEU A 162 -13.40 -6.94 -8.31
N PHE A 163 -12.38 -6.11 -8.27
CA PHE A 163 -11.16 -6.33 -7.51
C PHE A 163 -10.99 -5.24 -6.45
N ILE A 164 -10.64 -5.62 -5.23
CA ILE A 164 -10.42 -4.70 -4.10
C ILE A 164 -8.97 -4.88 -3.64
N SER A 165 -8.16 -3.84 -3.78
CA SER A 165 -6.72 -3.94 -3.55
C SER A 165 -6.34 -4.07 -2.07
N ASN A 166 -5.06 -4.30 -1.82
CA ASN A 166 -4.48 -4.02 -0.51
C ASN A 166 -4.55 -2.51 -0.18
N GLY A 167 -4.33 -2.18 1.09
CA GLY A 167 -4.25 -0.80 1.55
C GLY A 167 -3.73 -0.69 2.97
N PRO A 168 -3.31 0.51 3.40
CA PRO A 168 -2.94 0.78 4.78
C PRO A 168 -4.15 1.12 5.65
N GLY A 169 -3.95 1.11 6.96
CA GLY A 169 -4.90 1.67 7.92
C GLY A 169 -6.02 0.73 8.33
N ASP A 170 -7.06 1.33 8.92
CA ASP A 170 -8.18 0.62 9.50
C ASP A 170 -9.38 0.64 8.54
N PRO A 171 -9.98 -0.53 8.22
CA PRO A 171 -11.13 -0.62 7.32
C PRO A 171 -12.36 0.17 7.80
N ASP A 172 -12.48 0.51 9.09
CA ASP A 172 -13.60 1.31 9.62
C ASP A 172 -13.67 2.72 9.02
N TYR A 173 -12.57 3.23 8.46
CA TYR A 173 -12.54 4.50 7.73
C TYR A 173 -13.01 4.39 6.27
N CYS A 174 -13.25 3.18 5.76
CA CYS A 174 -13.58 2.92 4.36
C CYS A 174 -15.08 2.67 4.14
N LYS A 175 -15.95 3.37 4.89
CA LYS A 175 -17.42 3.15 4.85
C LYS A 175 -18.02 3.31 3.46
N GLU A 176 -17.56 4.30 2.70
CA GLU A 176 -18.02 4.54 1.33
C GLU A 176 -17.69 3.35 0.42
N THR A 177 -16.46 2.83 0.51
CA THR A 177 -16.04 1.63 -0.23
C THR A 177 -16.87 0.41 0.17
N ILE A 178 -17.10 0.20 1.47
CA ILE A 178 -17.90 -0.91 1.99
C ILE A 178 -19.32 -0.86 1.41
N GLN A 179 -19.95 0.31 1.38
CA GLN A 179 -21.28 0.48 0.79
C GLN A 179 -21.33 0.13 -0.70
N GLN A 180 -20.29 0.47 -1.47
CA GLN A 180 -20.22 0.08 -2.88
C GLN A 180 -20.04 -1.43 -3.04
N ILE A 181 -19.20 -2.05 -2.22
CA ILE A 181 -18.99 -3.52 -2.22
C ILE A 181 -20.31 -4.23 -1.87
N GLN A 182 -21.06 -3.73 -0.88
CA GLN A 182 -22.36 -4.29 -0.48
C GLN A 182 -23.36 -4.31 -1.63
N LYS A 183 -23.48 -3.23 -2.41
CA LYS A 183 -24.37 -3.17 -3.57
C LYS A 183 -24.04 -4.26 -4.61
N VAL A 184 -22.75 -4.44 -4.90
CA VAL A 184 -22.30 -5.46 -5.87
C VAL A 184 -22.54 -6.87 -5.34
N LEU A 185 -22.34 -7.10 -4.04
CA LEU A 185 -22.65 -8.37 -3.37
C LEU A 185 -24.15 -8.71 -3.41
N GLU A 186 -25.01 -7.74 -3.12
CA GLU A 186 -26.47 -7.90 -3.13
C GLU A 186 -26.99 -8.30 -4.51
N ASN A 187 -26.41 -7.74 -5.58
CA ASN A 187 -26.74 -8.13 -6.94
C ASN A 187 -26.27 -9.54 -7.30
N GLY A 188 -25.17 -10.03 -6.71
CA GLY A 188 -24.76 -11.44 -6.75
C GLY A 188 -24.35 -11.99 -8.13
N ARG A 189 -24.17 -11.12 -9.13
CA ARG A 189 -23.91 -11.52 -10.54
C ARG A 189 -22.45 -11.50 -10.95
N LYS A 190 -21.59 -10.81 -10.18
CA LYS A 190 -20.20 -10.53 -10.56
C LYS A 190 -19.25 -11.20 -9.56
N PRO A 191 -18.17 -11.86 -10.02
CA PRO A 191 -17.11 -12.32 -9.12
C PRO A 191 -16.43 -11.11 -8.45
N ILE A 192 -16.12 -11.27 -7.16
CA ILE A 192 -15.43 -10.27 -6.35
C ILE A 192 -14.19 -10.90 -5.73
N PHE A 193 -13.05 -10.22 -5.85
CA PHE A 193 -11.79 -10.67 -5.26
C PHE A 193 -11.12 -9.55 -4.47
N GLY A 194 -10.86 -9.79 -3.17
CA GLY A 194 -10.24 -8.83 -2.27
C GLY A 194 -8.91 -9.34 -1.71
N ILE A 195 -7.89 -8.49 -1.66
CA ILE A 195 -6.56 -8.83 -1.11
C ILE A 195 -6.25 -7.95 0.12
N CYS A 196 -5.79 -8.57 1.22
CA CYS A 196 -5.38 -7.86 2.44
C CYS A 196 -6.51 -6.96 2.98
N LEU A 197 -6.40 -5.64 2.88
CA LEU A 197 -7.49 -4.72 3.22
C LEU A 197 -8.76 -5.04 2.43
N GLY A 198 -8.65 -5.35 1.13
CA GLY A 198 -9.81 -5.75 0.33
C GLY A 198 -10.53 -7.00 0.84
N HIS A 199 -9.80 -7.95 1.44
CA HIS A 199 -10.42 -9.10 2.12
C HIS A 199 -11.20 -8.65 3.37
N GLN A 200 -10.63 -7.75 4.18
CA GLN A 200 -11.29 -7.20 5.36
C GLN A 200 -12.55 -6.40 5.00
N LEU A 201 -12.48 -5.56 3.97
CA LEU A 201 -13.63 -4.79 3.48
C LEU A 201 -14.75 -5.70 2.98
N LEU A 202 -14.40 -6.79 2.27
CA LEU A 202 -15.36 -7.79 1.82
C LEU A 202 -16.04 -8.49 3.01
N ALA A 203 -15.27 -8.85 4.04
CA ALA A 203 -15.81 -9.46 5.26
C ALA A 203 -16.75 -8.50 6.00
N ILE A 204 -16.40 -7.22 6.12
CA ILE A 204 -17.26 -6.20 6.76
C ILE A 204 -18.54 -5.98 5.94
N ALA A 205 -18.44 -5.98 4.60
CA ALA A 205 -19.59 -5.82 3.73
C ALA A 205 -20.67 -6.90 3.97
N ILE A 206 -20.26 -8.13 4.33
CA ILE A 206 -21.18 -9.23 4.70
C ILE A 206 -21.52 -9.29 6.20
N GLY A 207 -21.15 -8.27 6.99
CA GLY A 207 -21.50 -8.14 8.40
C GLY A 207 -20.49 -8.70 9.41
N CYS A 208 -19.30 -9.11 8.97
CA CYS A 208 -18.23 -9.49 9.91
C CYS A 208 -17.63 -8.26 10.61
N LYS A 209 -16.91 -8.52 11.71
CA LYS A 209 -16.18 -7.48 12.47
C LYS A 209 -14.68 -7.71 12.37
N THR A 210 -13.92 -6.63 12.31
CA THR A 210 -12.46 -6.63 12.36
C THR A 210 -11.98 -6.22 13.76
N TYR A 211 -10.74 -6.55 14.10
CA TYR A 211 -10.10 -6.10 15.32
C TYR A 211 -8.61 -5.90 15.07
N LYS A 212 -8.00 -4.97 15.82
CA LYS A 212 -6.56 -4.69 15.72
C LYS A 212 -5.77 -5.80 16.39
N MET A 213 -4.87 -6.43 15.63
CA MET A 213 -3.98 -7.45 16.18
C MET A 213 -2.96 -6.83 17.15
N LYS A 214 -2.44 -7.62 18.10
CA LYS A 214 -1.40 -7.17 19.04
C LYS A 214 -0.15 -6.69 18.29
N TYR A 215 0.28 -7.46 17.29
CA TYR A 215 1.26 -7.13 16.28
C TYR A 215 0.79 -7.75 14.94
N GLY A 216 1.14 -7.13 13.82
CA GLY A 216 0.75 -7.63 12.49
C GLY A 216 1.36 -9.00 12.17
N ASN A 217 0.88 -9.62 11.09
CA ASN A 217 1.46 -10.85 10.52
C ASN A 217 2.66 -10.53 9.63
#